data_AF-A0A930Z313-F1
#
_entry.id   AF-A0A930Z313-F1
#
_cell.length_a   1.000
_cell.length_b   1.000
_cell.length_c   1.000
_cell.angle_alpha   90.00
_cell.angle_beta   90.00
_cell.angle_gamma   90.00
#
_symmetry.space_group_name_H-M   'P 1'
#
loop_
_entity.id
_entity.type
_entity.pdbx_description
1 polymer ?
#
loop_
_entity_poly.entity_id
_entity_poly.type
_entity_poly.pdbx_seq_one_letter_code
_entity_poly.pdbx_strand_id
1 'polypeptide(L)'
;MNGNAVYYDTNKVITMGGAPSYQNSNATTQAYRVQINSAPTAPTVTQVGSMNYPRAFGNSVVLPNGKVVTVGGQTYAVPFSDANSILNAEQWDPTTGTFTIMAPEAEPRNYHSVAILLPDGRVFSGGGGLCGACSTNHPDGQIFTPPYLLNADGTLRPRPAIASAPTSATTGQTITVTTGGPVSQFAMVRYGESTHSVDNDQRRVPLPIVSSSGNTYQLAIPSDPGIALPGPYMVFALDASDTPSISTTISITTAATQPPSTHYGQTVFGDGPAAYWPLNDNGGVTAADLSGNGDTANYLGGGFTYRVPSPVGGPGAKVSH
;
A
#
# COMPACT_ATOMS: atom_id res chain seq x y z
N MET A 1 7.56 -9.82 -12.46
CA MET A 1 6.34 -9.01 -12.72
C MET A 1 6.80 -7.76 -13.45
N ASN A 2 6.07 -7.30 -14.47
CA ASN A 2 6.41 -6.08 -15.23
C ASN A 2 5.18 -5.18 -15.48
N GLY A 3 4.08 -5.44 -14.77
CA GLY A 3 2.94 -4.53 -14.56
C GLY A 3 2.81 -4.22 -13.07
N ASN A 4 1.91 -3.31 -12.71
CA ASN A 4 1.82 -2.79 -11.33
C ASN A 4 0.49 -3.18 -10.65
N ALA A 5 0.52 -3.23 -9.32
CA ALA A 5 -0.65 -3.42 -8.46
C ALA A 5 -0.54 -2.45 -7.27
N VAL A 6 -1.57 -1.66 -7.00
CA VAL A 6 -1.52 -0.58 -6.00
C VAL A 6 -2.76 -0.59 -5.12
N TYR A 7 -2.57 -0.62 -3.79
CA TYR A 7 -3.64 -0.40 -2.81
C TYR A 7 -3.98 1.09 -2.72
N TYR A 8 -4.99 1.53 -3.48
CA TYR A 8 -5.38 2.93 -3.56
C TYR A 8 -6.41 3.36 -2.48
N ASP A 9 -7.04 2.38 -1.85
CA ASP A 9 -8.03 2.54 -0.80
C ASP A 9 -8.14 1.23 0.02
N THR A 10 -8.84 1.26 1.14
CA THR A 10 -9.05 0.09 2.00
C THR A 10 -9.69 -1.04 1.21
N ASN A 11 -9.00 -2.20 1.18
CA ASN A 11 -9.43 -3.40 0.45
C ASN A 11 -9.62 -3.20 -1.06
N LYS A 12 -9.06 -2.15 -1.66
CA LYS A 12 -9.15 -1.90 -3.10
C LYS A 12 -7.79 -1.79 -3.73
N VAL A 13 -7.57 -2.64 -4.73
CA VAL A 13 -6.35 -2.66 -5.53
C VAL A 13 -6.70 -2.27 -6.95
N ILE A 14 -5.83 -1.51 -7.61
CA ILE A 14 -5.83 -1.35 -9.06
C ILE A 14 -4.63 -2.11 -9.61
N THR A 15 -4.87 -2.97 -10.59
CA THR A 15 -3.80 -3.61 -11.38
C THR A 15 -3.80 -3.00 -12.76
N MET A 16 -2.62 -2.82 -13.36
CA MET A 16 -2.51 -2.18 -14.67
C MET A 16 -1.23 -2.55 -15.41
N GLY A 17 -1.32 -2.58 -16.74
CA GLY A 17 -0.19 -2.77 -17.64
C GLY A 17 0.38 -4.19 -17.60
N GLY A 18 1.69 -4.30 -17.75
CA GLY A 18 2.42 -5.55 -17.85
C GLY A 18 2.40 -6.15 -19.25
N ALA A 19 3.16 -7.24 -19.41
CA ALA A 19 3.22 -8.02 -20.63
C ALA A 19 3.10 -9.52 -20.33
N PRO A 20 2.61 -10.35 -21.28
CA PRO A 20 2.48 -11.80 -21.10
C PRO A 20 3.80 -12.53 -20.78
N SER A 21 4.93 -11.98 -21.19
CA SER A 21 6.26 -12.49 -20.86
C SER A 21 7.12 -11.37 -20.28
N TYR A 22 8.15 -11.77 -19.52
CA TYR A 22 9.05 -10.80 -18.90
C TYR A 22 9.73 -9.90 -19.92
N GLN A 23 10.17 -10.47 -21.04
CA GLN A 23 10.87 -9.78 -22.14
C GLN A 23 10.38 -10.26 -23.50
N ASN A 24 10.68 -9.49 -24.54
CA ASN A 24 10.31 -9.71 -25.94
C ASN A 24 8.80 -9.89 -26.14
N SER A 25 8.02 -9.07 -25.43
CA SER A 25 6.56 -9.20 -25.38
C SER A 25 5.89 -7.83 -25.44
N ASN A 26 4.80 -7.74 -26.20
CA ASN A 26 3.98 -6.53 -26.23
C ASN A 26 3.33 -6.30 -24.87
N ALA A 27 3.43 -5.08 -24.37
CA ALA A 27 2.72 -4.67 -23.17
C ALA A 27 1.22 -4.51 -23.44
N THR A 28 0.43 -4.42 -22.37
CA THR A 28 -1.03 -4.24 -22.45
C THR A 28 -1.45 -2.89 -21.87
N THR A 29 -2.62 -2.39 -22.28
CA THR A 29 -3.30 -1.24 -21.68
C THR A 29 -4.34 -1.65 -20.62
N GLN A 30 -4.40 -2.95 -20.30
CA GLN A 30 -5.46 -3.48 -19.46
C GLN A 30 -5.30 -3.00 -18.02
N ALA A 31 -6.42 -2.70 -17.38
CA ALA A 31 -6.47 -2.32 -15.99
C ALA A 31 -7.71 -2.91 -15.30
N TYR A 32 -7.55 -3.33 -14.06
CA TYR A 32 -8.61 -3.98 -13.28
C TYR A 32 -8.65 -3.44 -11.85
N ARG A 33 -9.86 -3.11 -11.38
CA ARG A 33 -10.11 -2.99 -9.95
C ARG A 33 -10.27 -4.37 -9.36
N VAL A 34 -9.60 -4.60 -8.24
CA VAL A 34 -9.76 -5.79 -7.41
C VAL A 34 -10.26 -5.32 -6.05
N GLN A 35 -11.49 -5.69 -5.72
CA GLN A 35 -12.07 -5.53 -4.39
C GLN A 35 -11.76 -6.79 -3.58
N ILE A 36 -11.02 -6.63 -2.50
CA ILE A 36 -10.77 -7.71 -1.54
C ILE A 36 -12.01 -7.83 -0.65
N ASN A 37 -12.60 -9.02 -0.63
CA ASN A 37 -13.76 -9.36 0.18
C ASN A 37 -13.30 -10.06 1.46
N SER A 38 -14.17 -10.10 2.47
CA SER A 38 -13.90 -10.88 3.69
C SER A 38 -13.80 -12.36 3.34
N ALA A 39 -12.79 -13.04 3.89
CA ALA A 39 -12.65 -14.48 3.72
C ALA A 39 -13.90 -15.24 4.23
N PRO A 40 -14.32 -16.33 3.57
CA PRO A 40 -13.67 -17.02 2.45
C PRO A 40 -14.13 -16.52 1.06
N THR A 41 -14.82 -15.37 0.96
CA THR A 41 -15.34 -14.89 -0.32
C THR A 41 -14.20 -14.46 -1.25
N ALA A 42 -14.20 -15.01 -2.47
CA ALA A 42 -13.22 -14.65 -3.50
C ALA A 42 -13.28 -13.13 -3.80
N PRO A 43 -12.14 -12.50 -4.16
CA PRO A 43 -12.13 -11.09 -4.52
C PRO A 43 -12.95 -10.82 -5.79
N THR A 44 -13.56 -9.64 -5.86
CA THR A 44 -14.30 -9.21 -7.05
C THR A 44 -13.36 -8.45 -7.97
N VAL A 45 -13.25 -8.89 -9.22
CA VAL A 45 -12.40 -8.27 -10.24
C VAL A 45 -13.27 -7.60 -11.29
N THR A 46 -13.01 -6.33 -11.58
CA THR A 46 -13.76 -5.53 -12.56
C THR A 46 -12.81 -4.78 -13.46
N GLN A 47 -12.92 -4.99 -14.77
CA GLN A 47 -12.16 -4.21 -15.75
C GLN A 47 -12.61 -2.75 -15.72
N VAL A 48 -11.66 -1.83 -15.75
CA VAL A 48 -11.92 -0.38 -15.81
C VAL A 48 -11.51 0.19 -17.17
N GLY A 49 -11.62 1.51 -17.36
CA GLY A 49 -11.09 2.17 -18.55
C GLY A 49 -9.62 1.83 -18.74
N SER A 50 -9.24 1.51 -19.96
CA SER A 50 -7.86 1.15 -20.30
C SER A 50 -6.91 2.34 -20.15
N MET A 51 -5.63 2.03 -19.95
CA MET A 51 -4.55 2.99 -20.10
C MET A 51 -4.51 3.52 -21.54
N ASN A 52 -4.01 4.73 -21.73
CA ASN A 52 -3.77 5.32 -23.04
C ASN A 52 -2.54 4.69 -23.72
N TYR A 53 -1.55 4.27 -22.93
CA TYR A 53 -0.34 3.62 -23.44
C TYR A 53 -0.12 2.24 -22.80
N PRO A 54 0.22 1.20 -23.58
CA PRO A 54 0.56 -0.10 -23.02
C PRO A 54 1.92 -0.04 -22.34
N ARG A 55 2.03 -0.40 -21.06
CA ARG A 55 3.28 -0.26 -20.30
C ARG A 55 3.76 -1.58 -19.72
N ALA A 56 4.98 -1.97 -20.08
CA ALA A 56 5.79 -2.89 -19.29
C ALA A 56 6.94 -2.13 -18.64
N PHE A 57 7.38 -2.59 -17.46
CA PHE A 57 8.46 -1.98 -16.67
C PHE A 57 8.19 -0.54 -16.21
N GLY A 58 6.91 -0.11 -16.19
CA GLY A 58 6.50 1.14 -15.58
C GLY A 58 6.42 1.03 -14.05
N ASN A 59 6.22 2.18 -13.40
CA ASN A 59 5.98 2.26 -11.96
C ASN A 59 4.68 3.01 -11.68
N SER A 60 4.03 2.65 -10.57
CA SER A 60 2.79 3.29 -10.12
C SER A 60 2.87 3.71 -8.65
N VAL A 61 2.27 4.86 -8.34
CA VAL A 61 2.29 5.47 -7.01
C VAL A 61 0.89 5.93 -6.62
N VAL A 62 0.40 5.51 -5.46
CA VAL A 62 -0.84 6.04 -4.87
C VAL A 62 -0.62 7.45 -4.32
N LEU A 63 -1.56 8.35 -4.62
CA LEU A 63 -1.55 9.72 -4.12
C LEU A 63 -2.47 9.89 -2.89
N PRO A 64 -2.29 10.94 -2.07
CA PRO A 64 -3.12 11.19 -0.88
C PRO A 64 -4.64 11.26 -1.12
N ASN A 65 -5.07 11.65 -2.32
CA ASN A 65 -6.49 11.71 -2.71
C ASN A 65 -7.03 10.37 -3.28
N GLY A 66 -6.23 9.30 -3.29
CA GLY A 66 -6.62 7.98 -3.77
C GLY A 66 -6.49 7.78 -5.28
N LYS A 67 -6.11 8.82 -6.03
CA LYS A 67 -5.71 8.67 -7.43
C LYS A 67 -4.36 7.94 -7.51
N VAL A 68 -4.10 7.31 -8.64
CA VAL A 68 -2.84 6.57 -8.88
C VAL A 68 -2.14 7.15 -10.10
N VAL A 69 -0.88 7.51 -9.94
CA VAL A 69 -0.03 7.98 -11.05
C VAL A 69 0.80 6.82 -11.55
N THR A 70 0.90 6.68 -12.86
CA THR A 70 1.76 5.71 -13.55
C THR A 70 2.73 6.45 -14.45
N VAL A 71 4.01 6.08 -14.34
CA VAL A 71 5.14 6.72 -15.03
C VAL A 71 5.99 5.69 -15.76
N GLY A 72 6.70 6.16 -16.80
CA GLY A 72 7.67 5.37 -17.54
C GLY A 72 7.11 4.12 -18.21
N GLY A 73 7.98 3.15 -18.38
CA GLY A 73 7.73 1.90 -19.08
C GLY A 73 7.80 2.03 -20.61
N GLN A 74 7.68 0.88 -21.26
CA GLN A 74 7.81 0.73 -22.70
C GLN A 74 6.67 -0.12 -23.27
N THR A 75 6.31 0.14 -24.53
CA THR A 75 5.22 -0.60 -25.21
C THR A 75 5.61 -2.04 -25.57
N TYR A 76 6.91 -2.33 -25.66
CA TYR A 76 7.45 -3.66 -25.94
C TYR A 76 8.58 -3.97 -24.95
N ALA A 77 8.39 -4.98 -24.09
CA ALA A 77 9.25 -5.27 -22.94
C ALA A 77 10.64 -5.78 -23.37
N VAL A 78 11.65 -4.93 -23.28
CA VAL A 78 13.06 -5.23 -23.59
C VAL A 78 13.92 -4.62 -22.47
N PRO A 79 14.48 -5.43 -21.56
CA PRO A 79 15.37 -4.94 -20.53
C PRO A 79 16.54 -4.13 -21.11
N PHE A 80 17.02 -3.13 -20.36
CA PHE A 80 18.20 -2.32 -20.70
C PHE A 80 18.08 -1.50 -22.00
N SER A 81 16.87 -1.26 -22.50
CA SER A 81 16.59 -0.50 -23.73
C SER A 81 15.66 0.67 -23.46
N ASP A 82 15.91 1.79 -24.16
CA ASP A 82 15.03 2.96 -24.19
C ASP A 82 14.13 3.01 -25.42
N ALA A 83 14.16 1.96 -26.25
CA ALA A 83 13.28 1.86 -27.40
C ALA A 83 11.82 1.72 -26.95
N ASN A 84 10.93 2.46 -27.60
CA ASN A 84 9.48 2.44 -27.36
C ASN A 84 9.05 2.91 -25.95
N SER A 85 9.86 3.76 -25.32
CA SER A 85 9.53 4.36 -24.03
C SER A 85 8.34 5.29 -24.10
N ILE A 86 7.60 5.31 -23.00
CA ILE A 86 6.44 6.18 -22.82
C ILE A 86 6.81 7.25 -21.81
N LEU A 87 6.91 8.48 -22.29
CA LEU A 87 7.32 9.61 -21.46
C LEU A 87 6.15 10.22 -20.71
N ASN A 88 4.96 10.25 -21.30
CA ASN A 88 3.76 10.78 -20.63
C ASN A 88 3.44 9.96 -19.40
N ALA A 89 3.25 10.60 -18.25
CA ALA A 89 2.61 9.97 -17.12
C ALA A 89 1.09 9.82 -17.37
N GLU A 90 0.43 8.94 -16.64
CA GLU A 90 -1.03 8.83 -16.63
C GLU A 90 -1.53 8.83 -15.19
N GLN A 91 -2.64 9.53 -14.94
CA GLN A 91 -3.30 9.50 -13.64
C GLN A 91 -4.64 8.79 -13.76
N TRP A 92 -4.79 7.73 -12.99
CA TRP A 92 -6.05 7.00 -12.84
C TRP A 92 -6.90 7.59 -11.73
N ASP A 93 -8.19 7.77 -12.01
CA ASP A 93 -9.17 8.27 -11.06
C ASP A 93 -10.11 7.13 -10.60
N PRO A 94 -10.15 6.78 -9.30
CA PRO A 94 -11.03 5.74 -8.78
C PRO A 94 -12.52 6.13 -8.81
N THR A 95 -12.87 7.40 -8.95
CA THR A 95 -14.28 7.84 -9.03
C THR A 95 -14.85 7.59 -10.41
N THR A 96 -14.11 7.94 -11.47
CA THR A 96 -14.57 7.78 -12.87
C THR A 96 -14.11 6.48 -13.51
N GLY A 97 -13.04 5.85 -13.00
CA GLY A 97 -12.44 4.66 -13.60
C GLY A 97 -11.64 4.93 -14.86
N THR A 98 -11.21 6.17 -15.08
CA THR A 98 -10.55 6.61 -16.31
C THR A 98 -9.10 7.03 -16.06
N PHE A 99 -8.25 6.87 -17.08
CA PHE A 99 -6.89 7.38 -17.12
C PHE A 99 -6.84 8.72 -17.85
N THR A 100 -6.18 9.71 -17.26
CA THR A 100 -5.90 11.01 -17.90
C THR A 100 -4.41 11.13 -18.19
N ILE A 101 -4.05 11.52 -19.41
CA ILE A 101 -2.66 11.77 -19.80
C ILE A 101 -2.15 13.02 -19.08
N MET A 102 -0.93 12.91 -18.55
CA MET A 102 -0.23 13.98 -17.83
C MET A 102 1.00 14.43 -18.60
N ALA A 103 1.68 15.44 -18.06
CA ALA A 103 2.93 15.96 -18.63
C ALA A 103 3.98 14.83 -18.81
N PRO A 104 4.80 14.89 -19.86
CA PRO A 104 5.84 13.91 -20.10
C PRO A 104 7.06 14.11 -19.19
N GLU A 105 7.72 13.01 -18.86
CA GLU A 105 9.07 12.98 -18.34
C GLU A 105 10.07 13.40 -19.42
N ALA A 106 11.21 13.97 -19.01
CA ALA A 106 12.31 14.30 -19.92
C ALA A 106 13.09 13.06 -20.35
N GLU A 107 13.28 12.09 -19.44
CA GLU A 107 14.07 10.88 -19.68
C GLU A 107 13.22 9.61 -19.65
N PRO A 108 13.58 8.58 -20.43
CA PRO A 108 13.00 7.25 -20.34
C PRO A 108 13.18 6.59 -18.96
N ARG A 109 12.09 6.05 -18.40
CA ARG A 109 12.10 5.32 -17.12
C ARG A 109 11.57 3.90 -17.32
N ASN A 110 12.45 2.99 -17.75
CA ASN A 110 12.07 1.62 -18.14
C ASN A 110 12.52 0.58 -17.09
N TYR A 111 13.14 -0.52 -17.54
CA TYR A 111 13.74 -1.53 -16.69
C TYR A 111 14.77 -0.93 -15.71
N HIS A 112 14.70 -1.35 -14.44
CA HIS A 112 15.44 -0.78 -13.29
C HIS A 112 15.11 0.68 -12.92
N SER A 113 14.01 1.26 -13.44
CA SER A 113 13.48 2.51 -12.90
C SER A 113 12.65 2.28 -11.64
N VAL A 114 12.45 3.36 -10.86
CA VAL A 114 11.66 3.38 -9.63
C VAL A 114 10.77 4.63 -9.60
N ALA A 115 9.66 4.56 -8.85
CA ALA A 115 8.90 5.75 -8.49
C ALA A 115 8.36 5.64 -7.05
N ILE A 116 8.32 6.76 -6.33
CA ILE A 116 7.88 6.81 -4.92
C ILE A 116 7.15 8.12 -4.61
N LEU A 117 6.16 8.06 -3.71
CA LEU A 117 5.50 9.24 -3.15
C LEU A 117 6.43 9.96 -2.18
N LEU A 118 6.55 11.27 -2.32
CA LEU A 118 7.31 12.12 -1.40
C LEU A 118 6.42 12.68 -0.28
N PRO A 119 7.00 13.02 0.89
CA PRO A 119 6.27 13.62 2.01
C PRO A 119 5.54 14.94 1.66
N ASP A 120 5.96 15.63 0.61
CA ASP A 120 5.31 16.85 0.12
C ASP A 120 4.22 16.59 -0.92
N GLY A 121 3.81 15.34 -1.15
CA GLY A 121 2.76 14.98 -2.10
C GLY A 121 3.20 15.05 -3.57
N ARG A 122 4.49 15.19 -3.87
CA ARG A 122 4.99 15.00 -5.23
C ARG A 122 5.44 13.55 -5.44
N VAL A 123 5.72 13.18 -6.68
CA VAL A 123 6.21 11.83 -7.03
C VAL A 123 7.63 11.95 -7.56
N PHE A 124 8.57 11.20 -6.98
CA PHE A 124 9.89 11.00 -7.56
C PHE A 124 9.83 9.86 -8.57
N SER A 125 10.47 10.03 -9.72
CA SER A 125 10.66 9.02 -10.76
C SER A 125 12.11 9.05 -11.22
N GLY A 126 12.80 7.91 -11.24
CA GLY A 126 14.24 7.89 -11.52
C GLY A 126 14.82 6.52 -11.81
N GLY A 127 16.12 6.49 -12.09
CA GLY A 127 16.81 5.27 -12.48
C GLY A 127 16.49 4.82 -13.91
N GLY A 128 16.84 3.58 -14.21
CA GLY A 128 16.83 3.00 -15.56
C GLY A 128 18.22 2.52 -15.98
N GLY A 129 18.30 1.36 -16.63
CA GLY A 129 19.57 0.80 -17.11
C GLY A 129 20.24 -0.13 -16.11
N LEU A 130 21.41 0.26 -15.57
CA LEU A 130 22.31 -0.57 -14.76
C LEU A 130 22.87 -1.78 -15.55
N CYS A 131 23.41 -1.52 -16.74
CA CYS A 131 23.93 -2.54 -17.67
C CYS A 131 25.43 -2.41 -17.99
N GLY A 132 26.21 -1.81 -17.08
CA GLY A 132 27.64 -1.60 -17.31
C GLY A 132 27.89 -0.43 -18.26
N ALA A 133 28.60 -0.66 -19.37
CA ALA A 133 29.00 0.40 -20.31
C ALA A 133 27.93 0.74 -21.38
N CYS A 134 26.66 0.42 -21.13
CA CYS A 134 25.54 0.77 -22.01
C CYS A 134 25.22 2.27 -21.95
N SER A 135 24.64 2.81 -23.03
CA SER A 135 24.20 4.20 -23.12
C SER A 135 22.84 4.48 -22.47
N THR A 136 22.18 3.46 -21.93
CA THR A 136 20.83 3.50 -21.35
C THR A 136 20.84 3.52 -19.82
N ASN A 137 21.98 3.85 -19.21
CA ASN A 137 22.06 4.11 -17.78
C ASN A 137 21.57 5.53 -17.48
N HIS A 138 20.60 5.64 -16.58
CA HIS A 138 20.01 6.91 -16.15
C HIS A 138 20.28 7.15 -14.65
N PRO A 139 21.48 7.66 -14.27
CA PRO A 139 21.86 7.88 -12.88
C PRO A 139 21.26 9.18 -12.31
N ASP A 140 19.99 9.43 -12.62
CA ASP A 140 19.27 10.66 -12.30
C ASP A 140 17.81 10.36 -11.94
N GLY A 141 17.07 11.42 -11.63
CA GLY A 141 15.65 11.36 -11.36
C GLY A 141 14.99 12.72 -11.54
N GLN A 142 13.67 12.70 -11.52
CA GLN A 142 12.80 13.84 -11.77
C GLN A 142 11.65 13.84 -10.76
N ILE A 143 11.06 15.01 -10.57
CA ILE A 143 9.91 15.20 -9.69
C ILE A 143 8.68 15.55 -10.53
N PHE A 144 7.66 14.71 -10.45
CA PHE A 144 6.34 14.99 -10.97
C PHE A 144 5.50 15.69 -9.91
N THR A 145 4.93 16.84 -10.25
CA THR A 145 3.99 17.59 -9.40
C THR A 145 2.57 17.30 -9.88
N PRO A 146 1.77 16.50 -9.16
CA PRO A 146 0.44 16.14 -9.64
C PRO A 146 -0.54 17.33 -9.66
N PRO A 147 -1.60 17.27 -10.49
CA PRO A 147 -2.52 18.40 -10.70
C PRO A 147 -3.20 18.96 -9.45
N TYR A 148 -3.33 18.16 -8.38
CA TYR A 148 -3.91 18.62 -7.11
C TYR A 148 -3.08 19.67 -6.37
N LEU A 149 -1.85 19.95 -6.80
CA LEU A 149 -0.96 20.96 -6.24
C LEU A 149 -0.90 22.19 -7.14
N LEU A 150 -1.59 22.19 -8.29
CA LEU A 150 -1.46 23.19 -9.34
C LEU A 150 -2.78 23.89 -9.64
N ASN A 151 -2.74 25.21 -9.72
CA ASN A 151 -3.79 26.01 -10.34
C ASN A 151 -3.84 25.73 -11.84
N ALA A 152 -4.91 26.18 -12.50
CA ALA A 152 -5.08 25.99 -13.95
C ALA A 152 -3.96 26.66 -14.78
N ASP A 153 -3.31 27.70 -14.24
CA ASP A 153 -2.17 28.39 -14.85
C ASP A 153 -0.81 27.73 -14.56
N GLY A 154 -0.79 26.60 -13.84
CA GLY A 154 0.43 25.87 -13.47
C GLY A 154 1.15 26.40 -12.23
N THR A 155 0.65 27.45 -11.57
CA THR A 155 1.20 27.93 -10.29
C THR A 155 0.80 27.00 -9.13
N LEU A 156 1.57 27.00 -8.04
CA LEU A 156 1.27 26.17 -6.87
C LEU A 156 0.02 26.66 -6.13
N ARG A 157 -0.85 25.73 -5.75
CA ARG A 157 -1.98 26.00 -4.85
C ARG A 157 -1.50 26.26 -3.41
N PRO A 158 -2.18 27.12 -2.65
CA PRO A 158 -2.06 27.12 -1.20
C PRO A 158 -2.42 25.75 -0.64
N ARG A 159 -1.70 25.29 0.38
CA ARG A 159 -1.89 23.96 0.96
C ARG A 159 -2.41 24.07 2.40
N PRO A 160 -3.28 23.17 2.86
CA PRO A 160 -3.55 23.06 4.29
C PRO A 160 -2.26 22.67 5.03
N ALA A 161 -2.17 23.06 6.30
CA ALA A 161 -1.04 22.70 7.17
C ALA A 161 -1.54 21.87 8.34
N ILE A 162 -0.83 20.79 8.67
CA ILE A 162 -1.04 20.06 9.93
C ILE A 162 -0.23 20.79 11.02
N ALA A 163 -0.92 21.38 11.98
CA ALA A 163 -0.31 22.12 13.08
C ALA A 163 0.16 21.19 14.20
N SER A 164 -0.59 20.13 14.48
CA SER A 164 -0.19 19.09 15.43
C SER A 164 -0.81 17.74 15.09
N ALA A 165 -0.04 16.68 15.30
CA ALA A 165 -0.47 15.29 15.19
C ALA A 165 0.44 14.42 16.08
N PRO A 166 -0.02 13.28 16.59
CA PRO A 166 0.86 12.34 17.28
C PRO A 166 1.86 11.69 16.32
N THR A 167 3.03 11.33 16.85
CA THR A 167 4.08 10.62 16.10
C THR A 167 3.90 9.11 16.10
N SER A 168 2.99 8.57 16.91
CA SER A 168 2.67 7.14 16.97
C SER A 168 1.21 6.90 17.33
N ALA A 169 0.66 5.79 16.86
CA ALA A 169 -0.66 5.31 17.27
C ALA A 169 -0.77 3.79 17.23
N THR A 170 -1.69 3.23 18.00
CA THR A 170 -2.04 1.81 17.91
C THR A 170 -3.23 1.59 16.99
N THR A 171 -3.33 0.43 16.36
CA THR A 171 -4.55 0.03 15.63
C THR A 171 -5.79 0.16 16.53
N GLY A 172 -6.89 0.72 16.00
CA GLY A 172 -8.14 0.95 16.73
C GLY A 172 -8.14 2.20 17.62
N GLN A 173 -7.03 2.90 17.77
CA GLN A 173 -6.96 4.15 18.51
C GLN A 173 -7.66 5.29 17.76
N THR A 174 -8.26 6.22 18.50
CA THR A 174 -8.63 7.55 17.96
C THR A 174 -7.53 8.54 18.29
N ILE A 175 -7.01 9.23 17.26
CA ILE A 175 -5.97 10.25 17.40
C ILE A 175 -6.54 11.65 17.20
N THR A 176 -5.93 12.64 17.84
CA THR A 176 -6.27 14.05 17.65
C THR A 176 -5.29 14.72 16.69
N VAL A 177 -5.78 15.40 15.66
CA VAL A 177 -4.99 16.16 14.70
C VAL A 177 -5.53 17.58 14.61
N THR A 178 -4.66 18.58 14.69
CA THR A 178 -5.02 20.00 14.51
C THR A 178 -4.43 20.52 13.22
N THR A 179 -5.19 21.33 12.48
CA THR A 179 -4.75 21.95 11.21
C THR A 179 -4.83 23.47 11.26
N GLY A 180 -4.13 24.14 10.34
CA GLY A 180 -4.11 25.60 10.23
C GLY A 180 -5.37 26.19 9.59
N GLY A 181 -6.23 25.36 9.00
CA GLY A 181 -7.46 25.77 8.31
C GLY A 181 -8.39 24.58 8.09
N PRO A 182 -9.63 24.80 7.63
CA PRO A 182 -10.60 23.73 7.46
C PRO A 182 -10.14 22.73 6.39
N VAL A 183 -10.26 21.45 6.69
CA VAL A 183 -9.98 20.33 5.79
C VAL A 183 -11.19 19.41 5.68
N SER A 184 -11.30 18.71 4.55
CA SER A 184 -12.44 17.85 4.23
C SER A 184 -12.15 16.37 4.51
N GLN A 185 -10.89 15.96 4.41
CA GLN A 185 -10.49 14.56 4.47
C GLN A 185 -9.09 14.39 5.07
N PHE A 186 -8.85 13.19 5.60
CA PHE A 186 -7.52 12.73 5.99
C PHE A 186 -7.26 11.37 5.37
N ALA A 187 -6.01 11.13 5.02
CA ALA A 187 -5.53 9.82 4.62
C ALA A 187 -4.10 9.62 5.11
N MET A 188 -3.76 8.40 5.45
CA MET A 188 -2.38 7.99 5.65
C MET A 188 -1.92 7.11 4.50
N VAL A 189 -0.71 7.36 4.00
CA VAL A 189 -0.07 6.55 2.96
C VAL A 189 1.18 5.95 3.57
N ARG A 190 1.29 4.62 3.55
CA ARG A 190 2.48 3.94 4.06
C ARG A 190 3.69 4.33 3.20
N TYR A 191 4.84 4.57 3.83
CA TYR A 191 6.07 4.79 3.07
C TYR A 191 6.31 3.58 2.15
N GLY A 192 6.63 3.85 0.88
CA GLY A 192 6.84 2.82 -0.14
C GLY A 192 8.31 2.44 -0.28
N GLU A 193 8.55 1.29 -0.89
CA GLU A 193 9.87 0.82 -1.30
C GLU A 193 9.74 0.28 -2.73
N SER A 194 10.49 0.82 -3.69
CA SER A 194 10.28 0.51 -5.10
C SER A 194 11.52 -0.12 -5.73
N THR A 195 11.35 -1.28 -6.36
CA THR A 195 12.34 -1.88 -7.25
C THR A 195 11.67 -2.81 -8.27
N HIS A 196 12.15 -2.81 -9.51
CA HIS A 196 11.65 -3.72 -10.56
C HIS A 196 10.12 -3.71 -10.73
N SER A 197 9.51 -2.52 -10.73
CA SER A 197 8.05 -2.32 -10.82
C SER A 197 7.26 -2.83 -9.60
N VAL A 198 7.93 -3.26 -8.53
CA VAL A 198 7.33 -3.78 -7.30
C VAL A 198 7.48 -2.75 -6.19
N ASP A 199 6.36 -2.45 -5.55
CA ASP A 199 6.29 -1.79 -4.25
C ASP A 199 5.18 -2.45 -3.44
N ASN A 200 5.58 -3.26 -2.48
CA ASN A 200 4.68 -4.03 -1.61
C ASN A 200 4.40 -3.32 -0.29
N ASP A 201 5.00 -2.15 -0.06
CA ASP A 201 4.83 -1.37 1.15
C ASP A 201 3.76 -0.30 0.99
N GLN A 202 3.75 0.42 -0.13
CA GLN A 202 2.81 1.52 -0.34
C GLN A 202 1.36 1.03 -0.26
N ARG A 203 0.55 1.77 0.49
CA ARG A 203 -0.91 1.65 0.53
C ARG A 203 -1.50 2.92 1.09
N ARG A 204 -2.66 3.30 0.58
CA ARG A 204 -3.44 4.39 1.14
C ARG A 204 -4.56 3.87 2.02
N VAL A 205 -4.67 4.46 3.21
CA VAL A 205 -5.72 4.20 4.18
C VAL A 205 -6.42 5.52 4.51
N PRO A 206 -7.67 5.75 4.07
CA PRO A 206 -8.45 6.89 4.51
C PRO A 206 -8.64 6.86 6.03
N LEU A 207 -8.60 8.04 6.67
CA LEU A 207 -8.82 8.19 8.10
C LEU A 207 -10.17 8.87 8.34
N PRO A 208 -11.20 8.15 8.81
CA PRO A 208 -12.50 8.73 9.10
C PRO A 208 -12.40 9.81 10.19
N ILE A 209 -13.04 10.95 9.96
CA ILE A 209 -13.24 11.99 10.97
C ILE A 209 -14.41 11.55 11.87
N VAL A 210 -14.08 11.14 13.10
CA VAL A 210 -15.06 10.71 14.12
C VAL A 210 -15.82 11.93 14.66
N SER A 211 -15.08 13.01 14.92
CA SER A 211 -15.64 14.29 15.35
C SER A 211 -14.67 15.43 15.03
N SER A 212 -15.18 16.65 15.01
CA SER A 212 -14.36 17.85 14.85
C SER A 212 -14.89 19.00 15.72
N SER A 213 -13.98 19.87 16.16
CA SER A 213 -14.28 21.12 16.85
C SER A 213 -13.30 22.18 16.35
N GLY A 214 -13.80 23.12 15.55
CA GLY A 214 -12.94 24.02 14.77
C GLY A 214 -12.02 23.24 13.84
N ASN A 215 -10.71 23.52 13.88
CA ASN A 215 -9.70 22.84 13.06
C ASN A 215 -9.02 21.66 13.78
N THR A 216 -9.64 21.16 14.85
CA THR A 216 -9.19 19.98 15.60
C THR A 216 -10.10 18.80 15.29
N TYR A 217 -9.49 17.70 14.85
CA TYR A 217 -10.16 16.52 14.32
C TYR A 217 -9.79 15.28 15.13
N GLN A 218 -10.79 14.45 15.44
CA GLN A 218 -10.59 13.12 16.00
C GLN A 218 -10.65 12.11 14.85
N LEU A 219 -9.56 11.39 14.61
CA LEU A 219 -9.43 10.45 13.49
C LEU A 219 -9.29 9.02 14.01
N ALA A 220 -10.05 8.08 13.45
CA ALA A 220 -9.94 6.67 13.83
C ALA A 220 -8.85 5.97 13.01
N ILE A 221 -7.86 5.39 13.70
CA ILE A 221 -6.94 4.41 13.08
C ILE A 221 -7.69 3.09 12.94
N PRO A 222 -7.69 2.43 11.76
CA PRO A 222 -8.33 1.13 11.60
C PRO A 222 -7.85 0.12 12.66
N SER A 223 -8.79 -0.67 13.18
CA SER A 223 -8.49 -1.70 14.19
C SER A 223 -7.83 -2.93 13.60
N ASP A 224 -8.09 -3.22 12.33
CA ASP A 224 -7.52 -4.36 11.62
C ASP A 224 -6.07 -4.08 11.19
N PRO A 225 -5.07 -4.80 11.74
CA PRO A 225 -3.69 -4.64 11.33
C PRO A 225 -3.43 -5.09 9.89
N GLY A 226 -4.32 -5.85 9.24
CA GLY A 226 -4.25 -6.14 7.80
C GLY A 226 -4.54 -4.92 6.92
N ILE A 227 -5.30 -3.95 7.44
CA ILE A 227 -5.57 -2.66 6.80
C ILE A 227 -4.47 -1.67 7.17
N ALA A 228 -4.30 -1.40 8.48
CA ALA A 228 -3.29 -0.50 9.02
C ALA A 228 -2.06 -1.32 9.47
N LEU A 229 -1.28 -1.80 8.49
CA LEU A 229 -0.05 -2.55 8.76
C LEU A 229 0.87 -1.78 9.69
N PRO A 230 1.57 -2.44 10.63
CA PRO A 230 2.60 -1.80 11.41
C PRO A 230 3.69 -1.16 10.55
N GLY A 231 4.21 -0.02 11.02
CA GLY A 231 5.27 0.73 10.36
C GLY A 231 4.94 2.21 10.16
N PRO A 232 5.80 2.94 9.45
CA PRO A 232 5.67 4.37 9.26
C PRO A 232 4.69 4.73 8.13
N TYR A 233 3.89 5.77 8.35
CA TYR A 233 2.98 6.36 7.37
C TYR A 233 3.18 7.87 7.28
N MET A 234 2.94 8.40 6.09
CA MET A 234 2.71 9.82 5.81
C MET A 234 1.23 10.15 6.03
N VAL A 235 0.90 10.99 7.01
CA VAL A 235 -0.46 11.50 7.21
C VAL A 235 -0.65 12.80 6.46
N PHE A 236 -1.66 12.86 5.61
CA PHE A 236 -2.04 14.02 4.83
C PHE A 236 -3.43 14.53 5.26
N ALA A 237 -3.57 15.85 5.34
CA ALA A 237 -4.86 16.52 5.40
C ALA A 237 -5.18 17.09 4.01
N LEU A 238 -6.42 16.94 3.54
CA LEU A 238 -6.85 17.42 2.23
C LEU A 238 -7.95 18.47 2.38
N ASP A 239 -7.84 19.57 1.65
CA ASP A 239 -8.88 20.60 1.60
C ASP A 239 -10.10 20.13 0.77
N ALA A 240 -11.09 21.01 0.55
CA ALA A 240 -12.28 20.66 -0.24
C ALA A 240 -12.01 20.48 -1.75
N SER A 241 -10.82 20.83 -2.22
CA SER A 241 -10.36 20.69 -3.62
C SER A 241 -9.33 19.58 -3.80
N ASP A 242 -9.23 18.67 -2.83
CA ASP A 242 -8.26 17.57 -2.74
C ASP A 242 -6.78 18.02 -2.71
N THR A 243 -6.48 19.29 -2.39
CA THR A 243 -5.10 19.77 -2.26
C THR A 243 -4.52 19.23 -0.94
N PRO A 244 -3.45 18.41 -0.97
CA PRO A 244 -2.91 17.81 0.24
C PRO A 244 -1.96 18.75 0.98
N SER A 245 -1.90 18.62 2.30
CA SER A 245 -0.83 19.20 3.14
C SER A 245 0.53 18.60 2.81
N ILE A 246 1.61 19.19 3.31
CA ILE A 246 2.83 18.39 3.54
C ILE A 246 2.49 17.38 4.63
N SER A 247 2.97 16.14 4.48
CA SER A 247 2.66 15.08 5.44
C SER A 247 3.38 15.29 6.78
N THR A 248 2.81 14.70 7.82
CA THR A 248 3.54 14.38 9.05
C THR A 248 3.70 12.86 9.16
N THR A 249 4.78 12.40 9.77
CA THR A 249 5.01 10.97 9.97
C THR A 249 4.32 10.46 11.22
N ILE A 250 3.63 9.32 11.11
CA ILE A 250 3.11 8.55 12.24
C ILE A 250 3.58 7.10 12.14
N SER A 251 4.03 6.52 13.24
CA SER A 251 4.32 5.09 13.34
C SER A 251 3.12 4.34 13.90
N ILE A 252 2.60 3.38 13.14
CA ILE A 252 1.51 2.51 13.58
C ILE A 252 2.07 1.24 14.21
N THR A 253 1.55 0.88 15.37
CA THR A 253 1.79 -0.41 16.03
C THR A 253 0.49 -1.19 16.19
N THR A 254 0.55 -2.51 16.22
CA THR A 254 -0.64 -3.32 16.53
C THR A 254 -0.96 -3.19 18.02
N ALA A 255 -2.22 -2.93 18.36
CA ALA A 255 -2.65 -3.05 19.75
C ALA A 255 -2.35 -4.47 20.26
N ALA A 256 -1.83 -4.60 21.48
CA ALA A 256 -1.62 -5.92 22.07
C ALA A 256 -2.95 -6.68 22.07
N THR A 257 -2.96 -7.88 21.49
CA THR A 257 -4.11 -8.78 21.56
C THR A 257 -4.32 -9.12 23.02
N GLN A 258 -5.37 -8.56 23.63
CA GLN A 258 -5.84 -9.08 24.91
C GLN A 258 -6.45 -10.46 24.63
N PRO A 259 -6.15 -11.48 25.44
CA PRO A 259 -6.83 -12.76 25.32
C PRO A 259 -8.36 -12.51 25.40
N PRO A 260 -9.17 -13.16 24.55
CA PRO A 260 -10.62 -13.13 24.73
C PRO A 260 -10.99 -13.60 26.13
N SER A 261 -12.02 -12.99 26.71
CA SER A 261 -12.23 -12.89 28.15
C SER A 261 -12.40 -14.22 28.90
N THR A 262 -12.63 -15.35 28.23
CA THR A 262 -12.56 -16.69 28.82
C THR A 262 -12.28 -17.75 27.73
N HIS A 263 -11.38 -18.71 27.99
CA HIS A 263 -11.01 -19.88 27.15
C HIS A 263 -9.93 -19.67 26.07
N TYR A 264 -8.82 -19.02 26.42
CA TYR A 264 -7.63 -19.02 25.56
C TYR A 264 -6.37 -19.43 26.32
N GLY A 265 -5.55 -20.26 25.68
CA GLY A 265 -4.21 -20.61 26.15
C GLY A 265 -3.20 -19.60 25.63
N GLN A 266 -2.21 -19.25 26.44
CA GLN A 266 -1.12 -18.33 26.06
C GLN A 266 0.18 -19.11 25.90
N THR A 267 0.96 -18.80 24.87
CA THR A 267 2.37 -19.18 24.80
C THR A 267 3.20 -17.96 24.44
N VAL A 268 4.28 -17.73 25.20
CA VAL A 268 5.27 -16.71 24.91
C VAL A 268 6.43 -17.40 24.21
N PHE A 269 6.67 -17.06 22.94
CA PHE A 269 7.81 -17.58 22.19
C PHE A 269 9.04 -16.73 22.50
N GLY A 270 9.85 -17.13 23.49
CA GLY A 270 11.05 -16.37 23.90
C GLY A 270 10.72 -14.92 24.30
N ASP A 271 11.48 -13.95 23.80
CA ASP A 271 11.21 -12.50 24.00
C ASP A 271 10.16 -11.92 23.02
N GLY A 272 9.40 -12.78 22.33
CA GLY A 272 8.43 -12.40 21.31
C GLY A 272 7.00 -12.13 21.82
N PRO A 273 6.11 -11.62 20.96
CA PRO A 273 4.70 -11.40 21.31
C PRO A 273 3.98 -12.72 21.65
N ALA A 274 3.04 -12.65 22.59
CA ALA A 274 2.25 -13.80 22.99
C ALA A 274 1.29 -14.24 21.87
N ALA A 275 1.24 -15.54 21.61
CA ALA A 275 0.20 -16.14 20.78
C ALA A 275 -0.92 -16.71 21.67
N TYR A 276 -2.16 -16.57 21.19
CA TYR A 276 -3.36 -17.02 21.88
C TYR A 276 -4.12 -18.02 21.02
N TRP A 277 -4.62 -19.09 21.63
CA TRP A 277 -5.33 -20.17 20.95
C TRP A 277 -6.63 -20.50 21.69
N PRO A 278 -7.74 -20.73 20.97
CA PRO A 278 -9.01 -21.08 21.61
C PRO A 278 -8.91 -22.45 22.27
N LEU A 279 -9.34 -22.51 23.52
CA LEU A 279 -9.44 -23.76 24.29
C LEU A 279 -10.85 -24.33 24.12
N ASN A 280 -10.95 -25.62 23.78
CA ASN A 280 -12.23 -26.27 23.47
C ASN A 280 -12.77 -27.14 24.62
N ASP A 281 -12.12 -27.09 25.79
CA ASP A 281 -12.52 -27.81 26.99
C ASP A 281 -12.66 -26.88 28.21
N ASN A 282 -13.54 -27.25 29.14
CA ASN A 282 -13.77 -26.48 30.38
C ASN A 282 -12.53 -26.39 31.28
N GLY A 283 -11.55 -27.28 31.07
CA GLY A 283 -10.28 -27.31 31.80
C GLY A 283 -9.17 -26.47 31.17
N GLY A 284 -9.37 -25.99 29.94
CA GLY A 284 -8.41 -25.16 29.24
C GLY A 284 -7.11 -25.86 28.81
N VAL A 285 -7.13 -27.18 28.65
CA VAL A 285 -5.94 -27.98 28.30
C VAL A 285 -5.97 -28.51 26.87
N THR A 286 -7.06 -28.30 26.13
CA THR A 286 -7.22 -28.81 24.78
C THR A 286 -7.48 -27.65 23.82
N ALA A 287 -6.74 -27.60 22.71
CA ALA A 287 -6.89 -26.60 21.65
C ALA A 287 -7.41 -27.25 20.37
N ALA A 288 -8.27 -26.54 19.63
CA ALA A 288 -8.79 -26.99 18.33
C ALA A 288 -8.20 -26.15 17.19
N ASP A 289 -7.81 -26.80 16.10
CA ASP A 289 -7.46 -26.13 14.85
C ASP A 289 -8.73 -25.61 14.14
N LEU A 290 -8.72 -24.34 13.72
CA LEU A 290 -9.82 -23.70 12.99
C LEU A 290 -9.74 -23.91 11.47
N SER A 291 -8.73 -24.63 10.98
CA SER A 291 -8.58 -24.96 9.55
C SER A 291 -9.63 -25.94 9.01
N GLY A 292 -10.46 -26.53 9.89
CA GLY A 292 -11.56 -27.43 9.52
C GLY A 292 -11.13 -28.90 9.32
N ASN A 293 -9.87 -29.24 9.59
CA ASN A 293 -9.36 -30.62 9.57
C ASN A 293 -9.79 -31.46 10.79
N GLY A 294 -10.32 -30.83 11.84
CA GLY A 294 -10.74 -31.50 13.07
C GLY A 294 -9.59 -31.86 14.02
N ASP A 295 -8.40 -31.30 13.81
CA ASP A 295 -7.24 -31.59 14.67
C ASP A 295 -7.39 -30.93 16.05
N THR A 296 -7.11 -31.70 17.08
CA THR A 296 -7.02 -31.23 18.47
C THR A 296 -5.61 -31.48 19.02
N ALA A 297 -5.14 -30.60 19.89
CA ALA A 297 -3.86 -30.73 20.58
C ALA A 297 -4.05 -30.52 22.09
N ASN A 298 -3.29 -31.28 22.89
CA ASN A 298 -3.28 -31.14 24.35
C ASN A 298 -2.09 -30.29 24.80
N TYR A 299 -2.28 -29.50 25.86
CA TYR A 299 -1.26 -28.68 26.47
C TYR A 299 -0.32 -29.56 27.33
N LEU A 300 0.96 -29.65 26.94
CA LEU A 300 1.96 -30.49 27.63
C LEU A 300 2.98 -29.67 28.44
N GLY A 301 2.59 -28.49 28.95
CA GLY A 301 3.45 -27.64 29.78
C GLY A 301 4.55 -26.87 29.03
N GLY A 302 4.73 -27.13 27.73
CA GLY A 302 5.64 -26.41 26.83
C GLY A 302 4.99 -25.87 25.55
N GLY A 303 3.65 -25.91 25.44
CA GLY A 303 2.89 -25.53 24.25
C GLY A 303 2.00 -26.66 23.70
N PHE A 304 1.45 -26.44 22.51
CA PHE A 304 0.61 -27.40 21.78
C PHE A 304 1.35 -27.92 20.54
N THR A 305 1.28 -29.23 20.30
CA THR A 305 1.79 -29.87 19.08
C THR A 305 0.64 -30.51 18.32
N TYR A 306 0.29 -29.94 17.17
CA TYR A 306 -0.71 -30.52 16.26
C TYR A 306 -0.09 -31.68 15.47
N ARG A 307 -0.84 -32.77 15.29
CA ARG A 307 -0.33 -34.03 14.70
C ARG A 307 -0.13 -33.98 13.18
N VAL A 308 -0.59 -32.93 12.49
CA VAL A 308 -0.43 -32.76 11.04
C VAL A 308 -0.15 -31.28 10.72
N PRO A 309 0.80 -30.95 9.82
CA PRO A 309 1.01 -29.57 9.42
C PRO A 309 -0.24 -29.01 8.74
N SER A 310 -0.74 -27.89 9.26
CA SER A 310 -1.64 -27.02 8.51
C SER A 310 -1.00 -26.69 7.15
N PRO A 311 -1.76 -26.71 6.04
CA PRO A 311 -1.23 -26.32 4.71
C PRO A 311 -0.80 -24.84 4.65
N VAL A 312 -1.02 -24.08 5.72
CA VAL A 312 -0.64 -22.67 5.87
C VAL A 312 0.65 -22.56 6.68
N GLY A 313 1.76 -23.07 6.15
CA GLY A 313 3.07 -22.94 6.77
C GLY A 313 4.16 -23.51 5.90
N GLY A 314 5.06 -22.64 5.40
CA GLY A 314 6.25 -23.05 4.65
C GLY A 314 7.14 -24.03 5.44
N PRO A 315 8.08 -24.71 4.76
CA PRO A 315 8.88 -25.76 5.37
C PRO A 315 9.83 -25.14 6.41
N GLY A 316 9.55 -25.32 7.70
CA GLY A 316 10.47 -24.80 8.73
C GLY A 316 10.04 -24.78 10.19
N ALA A 317 8.83 -25.22 10.57
CA ALA A 317 8.49 -25.32 11.99
C ALA A 317 9.15 -26.56 12.63
N LYS A 318 10.43 -26.45 13.00
CA LYS A 318 11.03 -27.30 14.02
C LYS A 318 10.83 -26.62 15.37
N VAL A 319 9.93 -27.15 16.18
CA VAL A 319 9.83 -26.84 17.60
C VAL A 319 10.87 -27.69 18.31
N SER A 320 11.88 -27.06 18.92
CA SER A 320 12.88 -27.74 19.76
C SER A 320 12.57 -27.52 21.24
N HIS A 321 12.36 -28.61 21.96
CA HIS A 321 12.97 -28.89 23.26
C HIS A 321 13.48 -30.33 23.23
#